data_AF-A0A0F7F9X9-F1
#
_entry.id   AF-A0A0F7F9X9-F1
#
_cell.length_a   1.000
_cell.length_b   1.000
_cell.length_c   1.000
_cell.angle_alpha   90.00
_cell.angle_beta   90.00
_cell.angle_gamma   90.00
#
_symmetry.space_group_name_H-M   'P 1'
#
loop_
_entity.id
_entity.type
_entity.pdbx_description
1 polymer ?
#
loop_
_entity_poly.entity_id
_entity_poly.type
_entity_poly.pdbx_seq_one_letter_code
_entity_poly.pdbx_strand_id
1 'polypeptide(L)'
;MNWKEPTFGATPMMKALTAANARRKARAFDLVKEQKQIKLNYPAWAQEWFRKYKEAWYIANANGDQVGMRQAQKLAEGLRSKLREMATMPKWAQEQMQKQTVRWMEANASGNIKQKKAAEEAGKAIRDKLAQIQNIAKTSPSDAEKLNDLTAKWYAAHDHGIVDGKDMRNNPEAVKAAMKKYSQEAEEIRSKQKTAKVSDKPKFTVPTPEPAKPNVNPQSGKWIPPEYNLNGNTEVEKYLNKRLSRFTRVKWDQKKVHELWEATKAIDKAYGIQIDPRFLLAVIIHEGTGSFNTSSTNKAADGQNGVETDYAKDLMKANNLIFGKILGYIYYGQEFRLAVSKNNNLEGISGEGDIYKYTNWKTPIIRMNSKKIDSNVYAGDGTWYSSVKNIYDRISNGSSDSYEQYLKGVSKSTVIEIAQSEGIKLKSATFKASQNGQDSNGDENDKWTVVGDL
;
A
#
# COMPACT_ATOMS: atom_id res chain seq x y z
N MET A 1 8.55 -36.25 -8.38
CA MET A 1 8.15 -35.18 -9.32
C MET A 1 8.87 -33.90 -8.89
N ASN A 2 9.81 -33.39 -9.68
CA ASN A 2 10.51 -32.14 -9.34
C ASN A 2 9.59 -30.96 -9.60
N TRP A 3 9.02 -30.40 -8.52
CA TRP A 3 8.20 -29.20 -8.55
C TRP A 3 9.07 -28.02 -9.00
N LYS A 4 8.84 -27.53 -10.23
CA LYS A 4 9.38 -26.25 -10.70
C LYS A 4 8.45 -25.15 -10.21
N GLU A 5 9.00 -24.17 -9.47
CA GLU A 5 8.28 -22.94 -9.13
C GLU A 5 7.71 -22.33 -10.43
N PRO A 6 6.38 -22.15 -10.55
CA PRO A 6 5.81 -21.50 -11.71
C PRO A 6 6.33 -20.05 -11.79
N THR A 7 6.71 -19.60 -12.97
CA THR A 7 6.90 -18.17 -13.24
C THR A 7 5.51 -17.56 -13.47
N PHE A 8 5.06 -16.73 -12.52
CA PHE A 8 3.69 -16.24 -12.43
C PHE A 8 3.47 -14.92 -13.19
N GLY A 9 2.30 -14.74 -13.81
CA GLY A 9 1.73 -13.43 -14.06
C GLY A 9 1.01 -12.93 -12.80
N ALA A 10 1.12 -11.64 -12.47
CA ALA A 10 0.59 -11.12 -11.21
C ALA A 10 -0.95 -10.99 -11.21
N THR A 11 -1.63 -11.82 -10.43
CA THR A 11 -3.05 -11.63 -10.07
C THR A 11 -3.23 -10.35 -9.25
N PRO A 12 -4.44 -9.77 -9.10
CA PRO A 12 -4.65 -8.57 -8.29
C PRO A 12 -4.20 -8.75 -6.83
N MET A 13 -4.34 -9.95 -6.28
CA MET A 13 -3.81 -10.31 -4.96
C MET A 13 -2.28 -10.25 -4.94
N MET A 14 -1.63 -10.87 -5.91
CA MET A 14 -0.17 -10.82 -6.03
C MET A 14 0.32 -9.40 -6.29
N LYS A 15 -0.41 -8.58 -7.05
CA LYS A 15 -0.14 -7.16 -7.28
C LYS A 15 -0.25 -6.37 -5.97
N ALA A 16 -1.26 -6.63 -5.14
CA ALA A 16 -1.43 -6.00 -3.85
C ALA A 16 -0.29 -6.32 -2.87
N LEU A 17 0.08 -7.59 -2.77
CA LEU A 17 1.19 -8.06 -1.92
C LEU A 17 2.55 -7.56 -2.42
N THR A 18 2.73 -7.56 -3.74
CA THR A 18 3.89 -6.97 -4.41
C THR A 18 4.00 -5.47 -4.11
N ALA A 19 2.89 -4.74 -4.17
CA ALA A 19 2.84 -3.32 -3.81
C ALA A 19 3.19 -3.09 -2.33
N ALA A 20 2.69 -3.92 -1.41
CA ALA A 20 3.03 -3.84 0.02
C ALA A 20 4.53 -4.08 0.27
N ASN A 21 5.12 -5.11 -0.33
CA ASN A 21 6.55 -5.38 -0.22
C ASN A 21 7.40 -4.28 -0.88
N ALA A 22 6.96 -3.73 -2.01
CA ALA A 22 7.63 -2.62 -2.67
C ALA A 22 7.64 -1.35 -1.80
N ARG A 23 6.52 -1.04 -1.12
CA ARG A 23 6.44 0.04 -0.12
C ARG A 23 7.44 -0.18 1.00
N ARG A 24 7.56 -1.41 1.50
CA ARG A 24 8.55 -1.79 2.52
C ARG A 24 9.98 -1.52 2.07
N LYS A 25 10.35 -2.00 0.88
CA LYS A 25 11.70 -1.79 0.32
C LYS A 25 11.99 -0.31 0.05
N ALA A 26 11.01 0.46 -0.38
CA ALA A 26 11.13 1.91 -0.59
C ALA A 26 11.25 2.70 0.71
N ARG A 27 10.51 2.32 1.77
CA ARG A 27 10.61 2.92 3.11
C ARG A 27 11.94 2.58 3.79
N ALA A 28 12.42 1.35 3.63
CA ALA A 28 13.70 0.92 4.19
C ALA A 28 14.92 1.38 3.36
N PHE A 29 14.70 1.94 2.16
CA PHE A 29 15.80 2.41 1.32
C PHE A 29 16.54 3.56 2.01
N ASP A 30 17.86 3.39 2.15
CA ASP A 30 18.73 4.37 2.80
C ASP A 30 19.00 5.55 1.86
N LEU A 31 18.07 6.51 1.90
CA LEU A 31 18.21 7.76 1.17
C LEU A 31 19.40 8.58 1.68
N VAL A 32 19.83 8.43 2.94
CA VAL A 32 20.97 9.20 3.48
C VAL A 32 22.27 8.72 2.85
N LYS A 33 22.45 7.41 2.73
CA LYS A 33 23.58 6.82 2.01
C LYS A 33 23.57 7.22 0.53
N GLU A 34 22.41 7.18 -0.13
CA GLU A 34 22.29 7.64 -1.52
C GLU A 34 22.71 9.11 -1.66
N GLN A 35 22.17 10.00 -0.82
CA GLN A 35 22.50 11.44 -0.82
C GLN A 35 24.00 11.70 -0.66
N LYS A 36 24.67 10.96 0.24
CA LYS A 36 26.13 11.04 0.42
C LYS A 36 26.89 10.63 -0.83
N GLN A 37 26.49 9.53 -1.48
CA GLN A 37 27.14 9.04 -2.70
C GLN A 37 27.01 10.03 -3.86
N ILE A 38 25.83 10.64 -4.03
CA ILE A 38 25.56 11.53 -5.15
C ILE A 38 25.83 13.02 -4.84
N LYS A 39 26.30 13.32 -3.63
CA LYS A 39 26.57 14.67 -3.12
C LYS A 39 25.40 15.64 -3.34
N LEU A 40 24.18 15.22 -2.99
CA LEU A 40 22.97 16.02 -3.16
C LEU A 40 22.06 15.85 -1.94
N ASN A 41 21.66 16.95 -1.31
CA ASN A 41 20.73 16.93 -0.19
C ASN A 41 19.26 16.87 -0.67
N TYR A 42 18.46 16.03 -0.04
CA TYR A 42 17.04 15.86 -0.34
C TYR A 42 16.18 16.53 0.73
N PRO A 43 15.47 17.63 0.42
CA PRO A 43 14.49 18.20 1.35
C PRO A 43 13.34 17.22 1.60
N ALA A 44 12.63 17.37 2.72
CA ALA A 44 11.58 16.43 3.16
C ALA A 44 10.57 16.08 2.06
N TRP A 45 10.06 17.09 1.35
CA TRP A 45 9.13 16.90 0.23
C TRP A 45 9.71 16.03 -0.89
N ALA A 46 11.01 16.18 -1.20
CA ALA A 46 11.66 15.40 -2.25
C ALA A 46 11.90 13.96 -1.80
N GLN A 47 12.21 13.75 -0.51
CA GLN A 47 12.36 12.40 0.05
C GLN A 47 11.07 11.58 -0.11
N GLU A 48 9.90 12.18 0.11
CA GLU A 48 8.62 11.52 -0.11
C GLU A 48 8.45 11.04 -1.56
N TRP A 49 8.79 11.90 -2.53
CA TRP A 49 8.71 11.56 -3.95
C TRP A 49 9.74 10.51 -4.37
N PHE A 50 10.97 10.58 -3.87
CA PHE A 50 11.95 9.52 -4.09
C PHE A 50 11.46 8.17 -3.58
N ARG A 51 10.79 8.13 -2.42
CA ARG A 51 10.18 6.89 -1.91
C ARG A 51 9.08 6.39 -2.84
N LYS A 52 8.21 7.25 -3.36
CA LYS A 52 7.19 6.86 -4.36
C LYS A 52 7.81 6.28 -5.63
N TYR A 53 8.89 6.88 -6.13
CA TYR A 53 9.58 6.35 -7.32
C TYR A 53 10.33 5.04 -7.04
N LYS A 54 10.94 4.88 -5.86
CA LYS A 54 11.53 3.60 -5.44
C LYS A 54 10.46 2.51 -5.30
N GLU A 55 9.30 2.83 -4.73
CA GLU A 55 8.16 1.91 -4.66
C GLU A 55 7.72 1.49 -6.05
N ALA A 56 7.48 2.43 -6.96
CA ALA A 56 7.12 2.14 -8.35
C ALA A 56 8.17 1.25 -9.04
N TRP A 57 9.45 1.52 -8.82
CA TRP A 57 10.54 0.69 -9.33
C TRP A 57 10.51 -0.74 -8.77
N TYR A 58 10.32 -0.91 -7.45
CA TYR A 58 10.25 -2.23 -6.83
C TYR A 58 9.02 -3.02 -7.28
N ILE A 59 7.88 -2.36 -7.51
CA ILE A 59 6.69 -2.97 -8.10
C ILE A 59 7.00 -3.45 -9.52
N ALA A 60 7.58 -2.58 -10.35
CA ALA A 60 7.92 -2.92 -11.73
C ALA A 60 8.94 -4.07 -11.79
N ASN A 61 9.97 -4.03 -10.95
CA ASN A 61 10.99 -5.08 -10.84
C ASN A 61 10.38 -6.43 -10.42
N ALA A 62 9.47 -6.44 -9.44
CA ALA A 62 8.81 -7.66 -9.01
C ALA A 62 7.87 -8.25 -10.08
N ASN A 63 7.35 -7.41 -10.98
CA ASN A 63 6.51 -7.83 -12.11
C ASN A 63 7.31 -8.12 -13.40
N GLY A 64 8.64 -7.99 -13.38
CA GLY A 64 9.48 -8.11 -14.59
C GLY A 64 9.27 -6.99 -15.62
N ASP A 65 8.63 -5.88 -15.24
CA ASP A 65 8.35 -4.74 -16.11
C ASP A 65 9.57 -3.81 -16.25
N GLN A 66 10.43 -4.11 -17.23
CA GLN A 66 11.61 -3.31 -17.52
C GLN A 66 11.28 -1.87 -17.94
N VAL A 67 10.14 -1.63 -18.57
CA VAL A 67 9.72 -0.28 -19.00
C VAL A 67 9.34 0.56 -17.79
N GLY A 68 8.53 0.00 -16.89
CA GLY A 68 8.18 0.62 -15.62
C GLY A 68 9.38 0.93 -14.73
N MET A 69 10.37 0.02 -14.69
CA MET A 69 11.63 0.27 -13.98
C MET A 69 12.38 1.47 -14.55
N ARG A 70 12.57 1.52 -15.88
CA ARG A 70 13.24 2.64 -16.56
C ARG A 70 12.49 3.96 -16.35
N GLN A 71 11.16 3.93 -16.39
CA GLN A 71 10.33 5.11 -16.18
C GLN A 71 10.47 5.65 -14.74
N ALA A 72 10.41 4.78 -13.73
CA ALA A 72 10.59 5.17 -12.34
C ALA A 72 12.00 5.75 -12.09
N GLN A 73 13.03 5.17 -12.71
CA GLN A 73 14.39 5.70 -12.65
C GLN A 73 14.50 7.08 -13.31
N LYS A 74 13.94 7.27 -14.50
CA LYS A 74 13.93 8.55 -15.22
C LYS A 74 13.24 9.66 -14.41
N LEU A 75 12.15 9.34 -13.71
CA LEU A 75 11.47 10.28 -12.82
C LEU A 75 12.34 10.67 -11.62
N ALA A 76 13.02 9.71 -10.99
CA ALA A 76 13.96 9.98 -9.91
C ALA A 76 15.16 10.83 -10.37
N GLU A 77 15.74 10.52 -11.53
CA GLU A 77 16.83 11.32 -12.11
C GLU A 77 16.37 12.74 -12.47
N GLY A 78 15.17 12.89 -13.03
CA GLY A 78 14.54 14.18 -13.29
C GLY A 78 14.41 15.02 -12.01
N LEU A 79 13.95 14.42 -10.91
CA LEU A 79 13.86 15.11 -9.62
C LEU A 79 15.25 15.52 -9.09
N ARG A 80 16.27 14.67 -9.19
CA ARG A 80 17.65 15.04 -8.82
C ARG A 80 18.18 16.21 -9.64
N SER A 81 17.91 16.21 -10.95
CA SER A 81 18.30 17.32 -11.82
C SER A 81 17.61 18.63 -11.40
N LYS A 82 16.32 18.57 -11.02
CA LYS A 82 15.59 19.74 -10.52
C LYS A 82 16.14 20.24 -9.19
N LEU A 83 16.51 19.35 -8.27
CA LEU A 83 17.13 19.75 -7.00
C LEU A 83 18.47 20.46 -7.21
N ARG A 84 19.31 19.97 -8.14
CA ARG A 84 20.57 20.64 -8.50
C ARG A 84 20.32 22.01 -9.13
N GLU A 85 19.32 22.10 -10.01
CA GLU A 85 18.91 23.36 -10.64
C GLU A 85 18.42 24.37 -9.60
N MET A 86 17.61 23.95 -8.64
CA MET A 86 17.12 24.83 -7.58
C MET A 86 18.25 25.30 -6.65
N ALA A 87 19.27 24.48 -6.40
CA ALA A 87 20.39 24.87 -5.55
C ALA A 87 21.17 26.10 -6.06
N THR A 88 21.09 26.41 -7.36
CA THR A 88 21.72 27.60 -7.97
C THR A 88 20.79 28.82 -8.05
N MET A 89 19.54 28.71 -7.60
CA MET A 89 18.53 29.75 -7.70
C MET A 89 18.45 30.61 -6.42
N PRO A 90 18.00 31.88 -6.50
CA PRO A 90 17.65 32.67 -5.33
C PRO A 90 16.47 32.05 -4.59
N LYS A 91 16.35 32.30 -3.27
CA LYS A 91 15.35 31.64 -2.38
C LYS A 91 13.92 31.69 -2.92
N TRP A 92 13.45 32.85 -3.38
CA TRP A 92 12.10 32.98 -3.95
C TRP A 92 11.89 32.03 -5.14
N ALA A 93 12.90 31.87 -5.99
CA ALA A 93 12.81 31.00 -7.16
C ALA A 93 12.88 29.53 -6.78
N GLN A 94 13.63 29.18 -5.73
CA GLN A 94 13.63 27.82 -5.16
C GLN A 94 12.22 27.42 -4.71
N GLU A 95 11.56 28.27 -3.93
CA GLU A 95 10.20 28.02 -3.42
C GLU A 95 9.18 27.89 -4.56
N GLN A 96 9.23 28.80 -5.55
CA GLN A 96 8.33 28.72 -6.70
C GLN A 96 8.60 27.49 -7.56
N MET A 97 9.86 27.16 -7.81
CA MET A 97 10.22 25.96 -8.57
C MET A 97 9.83 24.68 -7.83
N GLN A 98 9.98 24.63 -6.50
CA GLN A 98 9.49 23.52 -5.68
C GLN A 98 7.98 23.36 -5.87
N LYS A 99 7.19 24.44 -5.73
CA LYS A 99 5.73 24.44 -5.89
C LYS A 99 5.31 23.88 -7.26
N GLN A 100 5.95 24.32 -8.35
CA GLN A 100 5.63 23.81 -9.69
C GLN A 100 6.12 22.38 -9.91
N THR A 101 7.26 22.00 -9.32
CA THR A 101 7.79 20.63 -9.41
C THR A 101 6.85 19.65 -8.71
N VAL A 102 6.35 19.98 -7.51
CA VAL A 102 5.35 19.15 -6.80
C VAL A 102 4.06 19.04 -7.61
N ARG A 103 3.52 20.16 -8.11
CA ARG A 103 2.32 20.16 -8.97
C ARG A 103 2.49 19.30 -10.21
N TRP A 104 3.66 19.35 -10.84
CA TRP A 104 3.98 18.51 -11.99
C TRP A 104 3.99 17.02 -11.62
N MET A 105 4.61 16.67 -10.49
CA MET A 105 4.70 15.28 -10.04
C MET A 105 3.33 14.71 -9.66
N GLU A 106 2.48 15.49 -8.99
CA GLU A 106 1.09 15.13 -8.68
C GLU A 106 0.24 14.95 -9.94
N ALA A 107 0.36 15.89 -10.88
CA ALA A 107 -0.33 15.81 -12.17
C ALA A 107 0.13 14.59 -12.99
N ASN A 108 1.44 14.30 -12.98
CA ASN A 108 2.00 13.16 -13.66
C ASN A 108 1.55 11.82 -13.02
N ALA A 109 1.45 11.76 -11.69
CA ALA A 109 0.97 10.59 -10.97
C ALA A 109 -0.54 10.33 -11.16
N SER A 110 -1.34 11.39 -11.35
CA SER A 110 -2.78 11.31 -11.59
C SER A 110 -3.18 11.22 -13.07
N GLY A 111 -2.22 11.31 -13.99
CA GLY A 111 -2.49 11.33 -15.44
C GLY A 111 -3.11 12.64 -15.95
N ASN A 112 -3.06 13.72 -15.16
CA ASN A 112 -3.64 15.02 -15.53
C ASN A 112 -2.70 15.82 -16.46
N ILE A 113 -2.86 15.63 -17.77
CA ILE A 113 -2.01 16.25 -18.80
C ILE A 113 -2.11 17.78 -18.78
N LYS A 114 -3.30 18.35 -18.55
CA LYS A 114 -3.51 19.81 -18.54
C LYS A 114 -2.73 20.47 -17.41
N GLN A 115 -2.82 19.92 -16.20
CA GLN A 115 -2.11 20.44 -15.04
C GLN A 115 -0.59 20.24 -15.15
N LYS A 116 -0.16 19.13 -15.76
CA LYS A 116 1.25 18.88 -16.05
C LYS A 116 1.85 19.96 -16.96
N LYS A 117 1.18 20.27 -18.08
CA LYS A 117 1.61 21.34 -19.01
C LYS A 117 1.62 22.71 -18.32
N ALA A 118 0.58 23.03 -17.54
CA ALA A 118 0.53 24.29 -16.80
C ALA A 118 1.69 24.44 -15.81
N ALA A 119 2.08 23.36 -15.12
CA ALA A 119 3.23 23.35 -14.22
C ALA A 119 4.58 23.49 -14.99
N GLU A 120 4.70 22.88 -16.17
CA GLU A 120 5.87 23.03 -17.05
C GLU A 120 6.02 24.49 -17.53
N GLU A 121 4.93 25.10 -17.99
CA GLU A 121 4.89 26.50 -18.43
C GLU A 121 5.21 27.46 -17.29
N ALA A 122 4.63 27.24 -16.09
CA ALA A 122 4.94 28.02 -14.91
C ALA A 122 6.42 27.88 -14.50
N GLY A 123 6.97 26.66 -14.56
CA GLY A 123 8.39 26.41 -14.32
C GLY A 123 9.29 27.10 -15.35
N LYS A 124 8.91 27.09 -16.63
CA LYS A 124 9.62 27.83 -17.69
C LYS A 124 9.59 29.33 -17.42
N ALA A 125 8.44 29.89 -17.04
CA ALA A 125 8.32 31.31 -16.73
C ALA A 125 9.23 31.74 -15.57
N ILE A 126 9.49 30.87 -14.58
CA ILE A 126 10.46 31.16 -13.51
C ILE A 126 11.88 31.22 -14.07
N ARG A 127 12.27 30.27 -14.92
CA ARG A 127 13.58 30.30 -15.61
C ARG A 127 13.75 31.53 -16.47
N ASP A 128 12.71 31.91 -17.22
CA ASP A 128 12.74 33.09 -18.09
C ASP A 128 12.94 34.38 -17.27
N LYS A 129 12.29 34.49 -16.10
CA LYS A 129 12.54 35.60 -15.16
C LYS A 129 13.98 35.62 -14.65
N LEU A 130 14.54 34.47 -14.28
CA LEU A 130 15.93 34.37 -13.83
C LEU A 130 16.92 34.72 -14.95
N ALA A 131 16.69 34.23 -16.17
CA ALA A 131 17.50 34.54 -17.33
C ALA A 131 17.43 36.05 -17.68
N GLN A 132 16.26 36.68 -17.54
CA GLN A 132 16.12 38.12 -17.69
C GLN A 132 16.94 38.88 -16.65
N ILE A 133 16.86 38.50 -15.37
CA ILE A 133 17.65 39.10 -14.30
C ILE A 133 19.16 38.94 -14.58
N GLN A 134 19.60 37.73 -14.97
CA GLN A 134 20.99 37.46 -15.33
C GLN A 134 21.47 38.27 -16.54
N ASN A 135 20.61 38.49 -17.54
CA ASN A 135 20.95 39.32 -18.69
C ASN A 135 21.07 40.79 -18.32
N ILE A 136 20.16 41.31 -17.48
CA ILE A 136 20.25 42.68 -16.95
C ILE A 136 21.52 42.81 -16.11
N ALA A 137 21.91 41.79 -15.35
CA ALA A 137 23.12 41.84 -14.53
C ALA A 137 24.42 42.07 -15.35
N LYS A 138 24.41 41.75 -16.66
CA LYS A 138 25.55 42.01 -17.56
C LYS A 138 25.72 43.48 -17.90
N THR A 139 24.62 44.25 -17.92
CA THR A 139 24.62 45.68 -18.31
C THR A 139 24.42 46.60 -17.10
N SER A 140 23.67 46.15 -16.10
CA SER A 140 23.37 46.88 -14.86
C SER A 140 23.18 45.89 -13.69
N PRO A 141 24.26 45.56 -12.95
CA PRO A 141 24.20 44.69 -11.78
C PRO A 141 23.23 45.18 -10.70
N SER A 142 23.19 46.50 -10.46
CA SER A 142 22.31 47.11 -9.45
C SER A 142 20.82 46.98 -9.81
N ASP A 143 20.46 47.16 -11.08
CA ASP A 143 19.08 46.96 -11.53
C ASP A 143 18.66 45.49 -11.45
N ALA A 144 19.57 44.56 -11.73
CA ALA A 144 19.31 43.13 -11.60
C ALA A 144 19.07 42.71 -10.14
N GLU A 145 19.86 43.24 -9.21
CA GLU A 145 19.68 43.01 -7.78
C GLU A 145 18.33 43.56 -7.29
N LYS A 146 18.00 44.80 -7.68
CA LYS A 146 16.71 45.42 -7.34
C LYS A 146 15.53 44.65 -7.94
N LEU A 147 15.62 44.20 -9.20
CA LEU A 147 14.58 43.40 -9.83
C LEU A 147 14.40 42.03 -9.15
N ASN A 148 15.50 41.43 -8.70
CA ASN A 148 15.46 40.18 -7.93
C ASN A 148 14.80 40.38 -6.56
N ASP A 149 15.12 41.46 -5.84
CA ASP A 149 14.49 41.82 -4.57
C ASP A 149 12.99 42.12 -4.71
N LEU A 150 12.60 42.93 -5.69
CA LEU A 150 11.19 43.23 -5.99
C LEU A 150 10.41 41.95 -6.32
N THR A 151 11.03 41.03 -7.07
CA THR A 151 10.42 39.73 -7.38
C THR A 151 10.23 38.90 -6.10
N ALA A 152 11.22 38.88 -5.20
CA ALA A 152 11.12 38.19 -3.91
C ALA A 152 9.99 38.78 -3.04
N LYS A 153 9.94 40.10 -2.91
CA LYS A 153 8.89 40.82 -2.17
C LYS A 153 7.50 40.56 -2.73
N TRP A 154 7.36 40.53 -4.05
CA TRP A 154 6.08 40.20 -4.70
C TRP A 154 5.61 38.79 -4.32
N TYR A 155 6.50 37.79 -4.37
CA TYR A 155 6.14 36.42 -3.99
C TYR A 155 5.87 36.28 -2.48
N ALA A 156 6.62 36.98 -1.62
CA ALA A 156 6.35 37.00 -0.18
C ALA A 156 4.96 37.58 0.14
N ALA A 157 4.58 38.66 -0.55
CA ALA A 157 3.24 39.26 -0.40
C ALA A 157 2.15 38.32 -0.95
N HIS A 158 2.35 37.74 -2.13
CA HIS A 158 1.37 36.87 -2.78
C HIS A 158 1.14 35.54 -2.03
N ASP A 159 2.21 34.82 -1.67
CA ASP A 159 2.12 33.46 -1.13
C ASP A 159 2.01 33.43 0.40
N HIS A 160 2.52 34.46 1.09
CA HIS A 160 2.58 34.49 2.56
C HIS A 160 1.90 35.70 3.18
N GLY A 161 1.40 36.66 2.40
CA GLY A 161 0.84 37.91 2.91
C GLY A 161 1.88 38.81 3.60
N ILE A 162 3.17 38.60 3.34
CA ILE A 162 4.26 39.38 3.98
C ILE A 162 4.62 40.57 3.10
N VAL A 163 4.52 41.78 3.65
CA VAL A 163 4.87 43.03 2.98
C VAL A 163 6.00 43.70 3.77
N ASP A 164 7.16 43.88 3.14
CA ASP A 164 8.35 44.50 3.76
C ASP A 164 8.69 43.94 5.16
N GLY A 165 8.58 42.62 5.31
CA GLY A 165 8.88 41.89 6.56
C GLY A 165 7.76 41.88 7.60
N LYS A 166 6.61 42.49 7.32
CA LYS A 166 5.44 42.50 8.20
C LYS A 166 4.36 41.55 7.69
N ASP A 167 3.77 40.77 8.60
CA ASP A 167 2.63 39.90 8.29
C ASP A 167 1.35 40.74 8.13
N MET A 168 0.83 40.76 6.91
CA MET A 168 -0.35 41.55 6.50
C MET A 168 -1.48 40.64 5.99
N ARG A 169 -1.47 39.33 6.34
CA ARG A 169 -2.50 38.37 5.90
C ARG A 169 -3.93 38.79 6.23
N ASN A 170 -4.11 39.55 7.31
CA ASN A 170 -5.42 40.06 7.74
C ASN A 170 -5.83 41.37 7.05
N ASN A 171 -5.01 41.91 6.14
CA ASN A 171 -5.32 43.11 5.35
C ASN A 171 -5.09 42.88 3.86
N PRO A 172 -6.04 42.22 3.16
CA PRO A 172 -5.91 41.87 1.75
C PRO A 172 -5.71 43.06 0.81
N GLU A 173 -6.29 44.22 1.13
CA GLU A 173 -6.14 45.43 0.31
C GLU A 173 -4.72 46.01 0.39
N ALA A 174 -4.10 45.98 1.58
CA ALA A 174 -2.70 46.37 1.72
C ALA A 174 -1.75 45.42 0.95
N VAL A 175 -2.01 44.11 0.98
CA VAL A 175 -1.23 43.12 0.22
C VAL A 175 -1.34 43.36 -1.30
N LYS A 176 -2.56 43.59 -1.81
CA LYS A 176 -2.79 43.93 -3.23
C LYS A 176 -2.09 45.22 -3.64
N ALA A 177 -2.18 46.26 -2.81
CA ALA A 177 -1.53 47.54 -3.07
C ALA A 177 0.00 47.41 -3.13
N ALA A 178 0.60 46.67 -2.20
CA ALA A 178 2.03 46.38 -2.19
C ALA A 178 2.47 45.60 -3.43
N MET A 179 1.76 44.53 -3.79
CA MET A 179 2.05 43.76 -5.00
C MET A 179 1.97 44.61 -6.28
N LYS A 180 0.99 45.51 -6.37
CA LYS A 180 0.86 46.45 -7.49
C LYS A 180 2.06 47.39 -7.55
N LYS A 181 2.47 47.97 -6.42
CA LYS A 181 3.65 48.83 -6.31
C LYS A 181 4.93 48.10 -6.75
N TYR A 182 5.20 46.90 -6.21
CA TYR A 182 6.37 46.12 -6.60
C TYR A 182 6.37 45.77 -8.10
N SER A 183 5.19 45.50 -8.67
CA SER A 183 5.06 45.22 -10.11
C SER A 183 5.34 46.46 -10.96
N GLN A 184 4.92 47.64 -10.52
CA GLN A 184 5.19 48.91 -11.20
C GLN A 184 6.68 49.23 -11.19
N GLU A 185 7.34 49.16 -10.03
CA GLU A 185 8.78 49.39 -9.92
C GLU A 185 9.60 48.37 -10.73
N ALA A 186 9.17 47.10 -10.79
CA ALA A 186 9.80 46.09 -11.61
C ALA A 186 9.64 46.36 -13.11
N GLU A 187 8.48 46.85 -13.54
CA GLU A 187 8.26 47.19 -14.95
C GLU A 187 9.01 48.46 -15.35
N GLU A 188 9.25 49.41 -14.45
CA GLU A 188 10.14 50.56 -14.72
C GLU A 188 11.59 50.12 -14.97
N ILE A 189 12.10 49.17 -14.20
CA ILE A 189 13.44 48.60 -14.45
C ILE A 189 13.47 47.87 -15.79
N ARG A 190 12.41 47.13 -16.11
CA ARG A 190 12.30 46.41 -17.38
C ARG A 190 12.10 47.34 -18.56
N SER A 191 11.38 48.45 -18.41
CA SER A 191 11.11 49.42 -19.47
C SER A 191 12.36 50.22 -19.82
N LYS A 192 13.18 50.57 -18.82
CA LYS A 192 14.55 51.11 -19.02
C LYS A 192 15.44 50.19 -19.86
N GLN A 193 15.17 48.89 -19.86
CA GLN A 193 15.89 47.88 -20.64
C GLN A 193 15.17 47.52 -21.95
N LYS A 194 13.82 47.64 -22.02
CA LYS A 194 12.96 47.37 -23.20
C LYS A 194 12.90 48.51 -24.22
N THR A 195 13.30 49.73 -23.88
CA THR A 195 13.67 50.75 -24.89
C THR A 195 14.78 50.28 -25.84
N ALA A 196 15.33 49.07 -25.62
CA ALA A 196 16.22 48.35 -26.54
C ALA A 196 15.66 47.07 -27.23
N LYS A 197 14.38 46.63 -27.05
CA LYS A 197 13.62 45.64 -27.91
C LYS A 197 12.27 45.19 -27.28
N VAL A 198 11.21 45.10 -28.09
CA VAL A 198 9.74 45.12 -27.76
C VAL A 198 9.04 43.74 -27.99
N SER A 199 8.33 43.21 -26.95
CA SER A 199 6.88 42.79 -26.80
C SER A 199 6.46 41.40 -27.36
N ASP A 200 5.51 40.57 -26.84
CA ASP A 200 4.28 40.73 -26.03
C ASP A 200 3.85 39.43 -25.26
N LYS A 201 2.85 39.52 -24.34
CA LYS A 201 2.17 38.41 -23.62
C LYS A 201 0.65 38.66 -23.47
N PRO A 202 -0.22 37.62 -23.42
CA PRO A 202 -1.59 37.70 -22.86
C PRO A 202 -1.84 36.88 -21.56
N LYS A 203 -2.92 37.24 -20.84
CA LYS A 203 -3.39 36.79 -19.50
C LYS A 203 -4.45 35.66 -19.55
N PHE A 204 -4.59 34.87 -18.46
CA PHE A 204 -5.71 33.93 -18.21
C PHE A 204 -6.21 33.98 -16.75
N THR A 205 -7.52 33.77 -16.55
CA THR A 205 -8.28 33.66 -15.27
C THR A 205 -8.87 32.24 -15.09
N VAL A 206 -9.14 31.82 -13.84
CA VAL A 206 -9.73 30.49 -13.49
C VAL A 206 -10.84 30.67 -12.41
N PRO A 207 -11.98 29.94 -12.47
CA PRO A 207 -13.01 29.90 -11.43
C PRO A 207 -12.96 28.62 -10.54
N THR A 208 -13.57 28.71 -9.35
CA THR A 208 -13.60 27.68 -8.29
C THR A 208 -15.00 27.05 -8.15
N PRO A 209 -15.15 25.72 -7.89
CA PRO A 209 -16.44 25.11 -7.53
C PRO A 209 -16.55 24.66 -6.05
N GLU A 210 -17.80 24.68 -5.58
CA GLU A 210 -18.34 24.31 -4.26
C GLU A 210 -18.43 22.77 -4.02
N PRO A 211 -18.33 22.24 -2.79
CA PRO A 211 -18.58 20.83 -2.50
C PRO A 211 -19.95 20.54 -1.85
N ALA A 212 -20.66 19.56 -2.41
CA ALA A 212 -21.85 18.95 -1.84
C ALA A 212 -21.53 17.83 -0.83
N LYS A 213 -22.43 17.68 0.16
CA LYS A 213 -22.42 16.72 1.28
C LYS A 213 -22.61 15.26 0.84
N PRO A 214 -22.17 14.29 1.65
CA PRO A 214 -22.90 13.04 1.78
C PRO A 214 -23.25 12.67 3.23
N ASN A 215 -24.50 12.29 3.39
CA ASN A 215 -25.14 11.71 4.56
C ASN A 215 -25.08 10.17 4.44
N VAL A 216 -24.51 9.44 5.40
CA VAL A 216 -24.72 7.98 5.53
C VAL A 216 -24.51 7.51 6.98
N ASN A 217 -25.53 6.86 7.55
CA ASN A 217 -25.39 5.70 8.45
C ASN A 217 -26.70 4.89 8.37
N PRO A 218 -26.70 3.54 8.45
CA PRO A 218 -26.56 2.85 9.75
C PRO A 218 -25.78 1.49 9.73
N GLN A 219 -24.80 1.35 10.64
CA GLN A 219 -24.20 0.12 11.24
C GLN A 219 -23.42 -0.87 10.31
N SER A 220 -22.08 -0.72 10.29
CA SER A 220 -21.09 -1.27 9.35
C SER A 220 -20.72 -2.75 9.56
N GLY A 221 -20.72 -3.66 8.59
CA GLY A 221 -20.19 -3.53 7.22
C GLY A 221 -18.66 -3.65 7.13
N LYS A 222 -17.94 -3.58 8.28
CA LYS A 222 -16.48 -3.52 8.32
C LYS A 222 -15.91 -4.48 9.38
N TRP A 223 -15.32 -5.57 8.91
CA TRP A 223 -14.71 -6.63 9.69
C TRP A 223 -13.21 -6.42 9.97
N ILE A 224 -12.53 -5.55 9.21
CA ILE A 224 -11.14 -5.19 9.49
C ILE A 224 -11.10 -4.19 10.67
N PRO A 225 -10.64 -4.59 11.87
CA PRO A 225 -10.63 -3.71 13.04
C PRO A 225 -9.50 -2.67 12.93
N PRO A 226 -9.48 -1.66 13.83
CA PRO A 226 -8.28 -0.84 14.03
C PRO A 226 -7.03 -1.70 14.24
N GLU A 227 -5.88 -1.20 13.80
CA GLU A 227 -4.59 -1.88 13.96
C GLU A 227 -4.20 -1.96 15.44
N TYR A 228 -3.70 -3.12 15.88
CA TYR A 228 -3.16 -3.27 17.23
C TYR A 228 -1.79 -2.62 17.38
N ASN A 229 -1.57 -1.97 18.51
CA ASN A 229 -0.28 -1.39 18.86
C ASN A 229 0.45 -2.32 19.85
N LEU A 230 1.65 -2.80 19.50
CA LEU A 230 2.45 -3.67 20.37
C LEU A 230 2.95 -2.96 21.63
N ASN A 231 2.97 -1.63 21.64
CA ASN A 231 3.23 -0.80 22.83
C ASN A 231 1.93 -0.30 23.49
N GLY A 232 0.77 -0.83 23.07
CA GLY A 232 -0.53 -0.48 23.61
C GLY A 232 -0.77 -1.10 24.99
N ASN A 233 -1.79 -0.57 25.68
CA ASN A 233 -2.09 -0.91 27.08
C ASN A 233 -3.33 -1.79 27.23
N THR A 234 -4.00 -2.15 26.14
CA THR A 234 -5.15 -3.07 26.21
C THR A 234 -4.67 -4.49 26.51
N GLU A 235 -5.54 -5.30 27.12
CA GLU A 235 -5.21 -6.70 27.45
C GLU A 235 -4.88 -7.53 26.19
N VAL A 236 -5.56 -7.25 25.08
CA VAL A 236 -5.28 -7.88 23.77
C VAL A 236 -3.89 -7.48 23.25
N GLU A 237 -3.54 -6.20 23.31
CA GLU A 237 -2.23 -5.71 22.84
C GLU A 237 -1.08 -6.24 23.69
N LYS A 238 -1.24 -6.27 25.02
CA LYS A 238 -0.27 -6.89 25.93
C LYS A 238 -0.10 -8.38 25.65
N TYR A 239 -1.22 -9.10 25.45
CA TYR A 239 -1.19 -10.52 25.09
C TYR A 239 -0.45 -10.72 23.76
N LEU A 240 -0.78 -9.91 22.75
CA LEU A 240 -0.15 -9.97 21.43
C LEU A 240 1.35 -9.73 21.53
N ASN A 241 1.78 -8.65 22.19
CA ASN A 241 3.21 -8.34 22.40
C ASN A 241 3.94 -9.50 23.10
N LYS A 242 3.34 -10.06 24.16
CA LYS A 242 3.89 -11.22 24.88
C LYS A 242 4.02 -12.47 24.01
N ARG A 243 3.08 -12.72 23.08
CA ARG A 243 3.14 -13.88 22.19
C ARG A 243 4.15 -13.68 21.07
N LEU A 244 4.11 -12.52 20.41
CA LEU A 244 4.96 -12.20 19.26
C LEU A 244 6.45 -12.05 19.64
N SER A 245 6.74 -11.55 20.86
CA SER A 245 8.12 -11.43 21.36
C SER A 245 8.83 -12.76 21.62
N ARG A 246 8.08 -13.88 21.71
CA ARG A 246 8.64 -15.21 21.94
C ARG A 246 9.18 -15.87 20.67
N PHE A 247 8.87 -15.33 19.50
CA PHE A 247 9.34 -15.92 18.25
C PHE A 247 10.84 -15.70 18.08
N THR A 248 11.59 -16.81 18.06
CA THR A 248 13.04 -16.79 17.90
C THR A 248 13.48 -16.88 16.44
N ARG A 249 12.68 -17.51 15.56
CA ARG A 249 13.02 -17.70 14.15
C ARG A 249 12.70 -16.47 13.30
N VAL A 250 11.45 -16.00 13.33
CA VAL A 250 11.01 -14.79 12.62
C VAL A 250 10.47 -13.80 13.63
N LYS A 251 11.28 -12.81 14.02
CA LYS A 251 10.89 -11.79 15.01
C LYS A 251 9.77 -10.90 14.48
N TRP A 252 8.86 -10.50 15.36
CA TRP A 252 7.76 -9.60 15.05
C TRP A 252 7.92 -8.24 15.70
N ASP A 253 7.58 -7.20 14.96
CA ASP A 253 7.59 -5.79 15.37
C ASP A 253 6.29 -5.10 14.89
N GLN A 254 6.08 -3.84 15.30
CA GLN A 254 4.89 -3.07 14.89
C GLN A 254 4.77 -2.97 13.37
N LYS A 255 5.89 -2.93 12.65
CA LYS A 255 5.91 -2.83 11.21
C LYS A 255 5.29 -4.07 10.54
N LYS A 256 5.56 -5.28 11.03
CA LYS A 256 4.91 -6.51 10.52
C LYS A 256 3.43 -6.56 10.85
N VAL A 257 3.01 -6.06 12.02
CA VAL A 257 1.58 -5.90 12.35
C VAL A 257 0.90 -4.97 11.34
N HIS A 258 1.51 -3.82 11.07
CA HIS A 258 1.02 -2.88 10.07
C HIS A 258 0.94 -3.50 8.66
N GLU A 259 2.01 -4.19 8.23
CA GLU A 259 2.05 -4.84 6.91
C GLU A 259 0.96 -5.91 6.74
N LEU A 260 0.63 -6.65 7.81
CA LEU A 260 -0.48 -7.60 7.82
C LEU A 260 -1.84 -6.91 7.63
N TRP A 261 -2.09 -5.81 8.35
CA TRP A 261 -3.33 -5.03 8.21
C TRP A 261 -3.48 -4.41 6.82
N GLU A 262 -2.39 -3.90 6.26
CA GLU A 262 -2.42 -3.33 4.90
C GLU A 262 -2.68 -4.40 3.84
N ALA A 263 -2.17 -5.62 4.03
CA ALA A 263 -2.46 -6.73 3.13
C ALA A 263 -3.95 -7.10 3.12
N THR A 264 -4.61 -7.18 4.29
CA THR A 264 -6.05 -7.50 4.35
C THR A 264 -6.91 -6.38 3.78
N LYS A 265 -6.59 -5.10 4.04
CA LYS A 265 -7.26 -3.95 3.41
C LYS A 265 -7.13 -3.96 1.90
N ALA A 266 -5.97 -4.38 1.38
CA ALA A 266 -5.76 -4.45 -0.06
C ALA A 266 -6.59 -5.57 -0.72
N ILE A 267 -6.81 -6.69 -0.03
CA ILE A 267 -7.69 -7.77 -0.48
C ILE A 267 -9.14 -7.30 -0.49
N ASP A 268 -9.60 -6.64 0.58
CA ASP A 268 -10.93 -6.06 0.66
C ASP A 268 -11.17 -5.07 -0.48
N LYS A 269 -10.24 -4.13 -0.70
CA LYS A 269 -10.34 -3.17 -1.82
C LYS A 269 -10.38 -3.85 -3.20
N ALA A 270 -9.69 -4.97 -3.37
CA ALA A 270 -9.59 -5.65 -4.66
C ALA A 270 -10.80 -6.53 -4.96
N TYR A 271 -11.39 -7.17 -3.96
CA TYR A 271 -12.36 -8.24 -4.15
C TYR A 271 -13.67 -8.07 -3.36
N GLY A 272 -13.77 -7.06 -2.49
CA GLY A 272 -14.92 -6.86 -1.61
C GLY A 272 -15.06 -7.91 -0.50
N ILE A 273 -13.99 -8.68 -0.24
CA ILE A 273 -13.95 -9.73 0.78
C ILE A 273 -12.97 -9.33 1.88
N GLN A 274 -13.46 -9.27 3.12
CA GLN A 274 -12.67 -8.87 4.28
C GLN A 274 -12.06 -10.09 4.96
N ILE A 275 -10.73 -10.14 4.97
CA ILE A 275 -9.98 -11.06 5.83
C ILE A 275 -9.73 -10.37 7.15
N ASP A 276 -10.14 -10.99 8.27
CA ASP A 276 -9.75 -10.47 9.57
C ASP A 276 -8.24 -10.64 9.77
N PRO A 277 -7.45 -9.56 9.91
CA PRO A 277 -6.02 -9.69 10.18
C PRO A 277 -5.72 -10.43 11.49
N ARG A 278 -6.67 -10.45 12.44
CA ARG A 278 -6.57 -11.24 13.68
C ARG A 278 -6.61 -12.74 13.40
N PHE A 279 -7.33 -13.20 12.37
CA PHE A 279 -7.32 -14.62 11.98
C PHE A 279 -5.93 -15.03 11.50
N LEU A 280 -5.28 -14.19 10.68
CA LEU A 280 -3.91 -14.42 10.24
C LEU A 280 -2.91 -14.36 11.40
N LEU A 281 -3.08 -13.44 12.37
CA LEU A 281 -2.26 -13.43 13.59
C LEU A 281 -2.43 -14.70 14.41
N ALA A 282 -3.65 -15.21 14.56
CA ALA A 282 -3.93 -16.41 15.32
C ALA A 282 -3.20 -17.63 14.75
N VAL A 283 -3.16 -17.74 13.41
CA VAL A 283 -2.35 -18.73 12.71
C VAL A 283 -0.87 -18.62 13.10
N ILE A 284 -0.25 -17.44 12.96
CA ILE A 284 1.17 -17.25 13.28
C ILE A 284 1.48 -17.55 14.75
N ILE A 285 0.59 -17.15 15.65
CA ILE A 285 0.74 -17.39 17.09
C ILE A 285 0.63 -18.88 17.43
N HIS A 286 -0.16 -19.63 16.67
CA HIS A 286 -0.25 -21.06 16.79
C HIS A 286 1.00 -21.75 16.23
N GLU A 287 1.43 -21.38 15.01
CA GLU A 287 2.66 -21.92 14.40
C GLU A 287 3.89 -21.68 15.27
N GLY A 288 3.93 -20.59 16.04
CA GLY A 288 4.96 -20.33 17.05
C GLY A 288 6.34 -19.96 16.49
N THR A 289 6.53 -20.01 15.17
CA THR A 289 7.79 -19.70 14.49
C THR A 289 7.92 -18.23 14.09
N GLY A 290 6.81 -17.48 14.15
CA GLY A 290 6.70 -16.14 13.56
C GLY A 290 6.53 -16.14 12.04
N SER A 291 6.36 -17.32 11.45
CA SER A 291 6.04 -17.57 10.05
C SER A 291 4.68 -18.27 9.95
N PHE A 292 4.02 -18.15 8.80
CA PHE A 292 2.87 -19.00 8.45
C PHE A 292 3.29 -20.42 8.02
N ASN A 293 4.59 -20.74 8.09
CA ASN A 293 5.15 -22.01 7.69
C ASN A 293 4.79 -22.39 6.23
N THR A 294 4.91 -21.43 5.31
CA THR A 294 4.53 -21.62 3.89
C THR A 294 5.69 -22.05 2.98
N SER A 295 6.86 -22.38 3.54
CA SER A 295 8.01 -22.79 2.74
C SER A 295 7.87 -24.24 2.28
N SER A 296 7.70 -24.44 0.97
CA SER A 296 7.72 -25.77 0.35
C SER A 296 9.14 -26.30 0.12
N THR A 297 10.16 -25.45 0.20
CA THR A 297 11.58 -25.82 0.03
C THR A 297 12.27 -26.07 1.37
N ASN A 298 11.89 -25.33 2.41
CA ASN A 298 12.38 -25.56 3.78
C ASN A 298 11.29 -26.31 4.54
N LYS A 299 11.22 -27.63 4.32
CA LYS A 299 10.23 -28.49 4.97
C LYS A 299 10.45 -28.58 6.48
N ALA A 300 9.37 -28.72 7.23
CA ALA A 300 9.40 -29.07 8.64
C ALA A 300 9.77 -30.56 8.82
N ALA A 301 10.03 -30.97 10.07
CA ALA A 301 10.51 -32.33 10.38
C ALA A 301 9.49 -33.43 10.01
N ASP A 302 8.22 -33.08 10.00
CA ASP A 302 7.06 -33.89 9.59
C ASP A 302 6.85 -33.93 8.05
N GLY A 303 7.74 -33.30 7.26
CA GLY A 303 7.61 -33.20 5.80
C GLY A 303 6.59 -32.16 5.31
N GLN A 304 5.90 -31.46 6.22
CA GLN A 304 5.00 -30.36 5.89
C GLN A 304 5.78 -29.07 5.59
N ASN A 305 5.08 -28.03 5.14
CA ASN A 305 5.74 -26.77 4.82
C ASN A 305 6.35 -26.17 6.10
N GLY A 306 7.59 -25.70 6.02
CA GLY A 306 8.29 -25.12 7.16
C GLY A 306 8.46 -23.62 7.03
N VAL A 307 9.35 -23.07 7.86
CA VAL A 307 9.53 -21.62 8.04
C VAL A 307 10.01 -20.93 6.76
N GLU A 308 9.28 -19.89 6.35
CA GLU A 308 9.69 -18.95 5.31
C GLU A 308 10.24 -17.68 5.99
N THR A 309 11.56 -17.46 5.89
CA THR A 309 12.24 -16.36 6.61
C THR A 309 12.05 -15.01 5.93
N ASP A 310 11.76 -14.97 4.62
CA ASP A 310 11.29 -13.75 3.96
C ASP A 310 9.81 -13.52 4.27
N TYR A 311 9.57 -12.69 5.28
CA TYR A 311 8.21 -12.31 5.72
C TYR A 311 7.30 -11.87 4.56
N ALA A 312 7.80 -11.17 3.55
CA ALA A 312 6.93 -10.72 2.46
C ALA A 312 6.51 -11.89 1.55
N LYS A 313 7.43 -12.83 1.29
CA LYS A 313 7.14 -14.07 0.56
C LYS A 313 6.17 -14.94 1.36
N ASP A 314 6.37 -15.02 2.68
CA ASP A 314 5.53 -15.79 3.60
C ASP A 314 4.11 -15.23 3.69
N LEU A 315 3.97 -13.93 3.97
CA LEU A 315 2.69 -13.22 4.00
C LEU A 315 1.94 -13.36 2.67
N MET A 316 2.66 -13.34 1.54
CA MET A 316 2.07 -13.50 0.22
C MET A 316 1.50 -14.90 0.00
N LYS A 317 2.28 -15.93 0.32
CA LYS A 317 1.85 -17.33 0.21
C LYS A 317 0.70 -17.64 1.16
N ALA A 318 0.78 -17.16 2.40
CA ALA A 318 -0.24 -17.36 3.42
C ALA A 318 -1.55 -16.70 3.02
N ASN A 319 -1.50 -15.44 2.57
CA ASN A 319 -2.69 -14.77 2.04
C ASN A 319 -3.28 -15.55 0.87
N ASN A 320 -2.48 -15.99 -0.11
CA ASN A 320 -3.02 -16.76 -1.23
C ASN A 320 -3.66 -18.10 -0.79
N LEU A 321 -3.09 -18.78 0.20
CA LEU A 321 -3.65 -20.01 0.76
C LEU A 321 -4.95 -19.74 1.54
N ILE A 322 -4.89 -18.86 2.53
CA ILE A 322 -6.00 -18.58 3.45
C ILE A 322 -7.14 -17.84 2.73
N PHE A 323 -6.82 -16.89 1.86
CA PHE A 323 -7.85 -16.25 1.02
C PHE A 323 -8.47 -17.25 0.05
N GLY A 324 -7.68 -18.12 -0.58
CA GLY A 324 -8.21 -19.17 -1.44
C GLY A 324 -9.13 -20.14 -0.69
N LYS A 325 -8.82 -20.44 0.58
CA LYS A 325 -9.70 -21.18 1.51
C LYS A 325 -10.96 -20.41 1.86
N ILE A 326 -10.88 -19.10 2.12
CA ILE A 326 -12.04 -18.24 2.39
C ILE A 326 -12.97 -18.20 1.17
N LEU A 327 -12.44 -17.99 -0.04
CA LEU A 327 -13.23 -18.05 -1.27
C LEU A 327 -13.86 -19.44 -1.46
N GLY A 328 -13.08 -20.49 -1.22
CA GLY A 328 -13.59 -21.87 -1.21
C GLY A 328 -14.72 -22.06 -0.21
N TYR A 329 -14.59 -21.52 0.99
CA TYR A 329 -15.60 -21.61 2.04
C TYR A 329 -16.88 -20.86 1.68
N ILE A 330 -16.78 -19.67 1.11
CA ILE A 330 -17.95 -18.91 0.66
C ILE A 330 -18.68 -19.69 -0.46
N TYR A 331 -17.94 -20.37 -1.36
CA TYR A 331 -18.53 -21.07 -2.50
C TYR A 331 -19.03 -22.50 -2.19
N TYR A 332 -18.27 -23.28 -1.44
CA TYR A 332 -18.51 -24.70 -1.10
C TYR A 332 -18.93 -24.93 0.35
N GLY A 333 -19.04 -23.87 1.16
CA GLY A 333 -19.19 -23.99 2.60
C GLY A 333 -20.49 -24.61 3.04
N GLN A 334 -21.57 -24.50 2.25
CA GLN A 334 -22.83 -25.14 2.58
C GLN A 334 -22.70 -26.66 2.54
N GLU A 335 -22.11 -27.20 1.46
CA GLU A 335 -21.87 -28.63 1.28
C GLU A 335 -20.90 -29.18 2.32
N PHE A 336 -19.85 -28.40 2.64
CA PHE A 336 -18.93 -28.72 3.73
C PHE A 336 -19.62 -28.80 5.09
N ARG A 337 -20.36 -27.76 5.49
CA ARG A 337 -21.06 -27.73 6.78
C ARG A 337 -22.06 -28.88 6.92
N LEU A 338 -22.80 -29.18 5.86
CA LEU A 338 -23.68 -30.35 5.82
C LEU A 338 -22.92 -31.66 6.03
N ALA A 339 -21.74 -31.82 5.43
CA ALA A 339 -20.90 -32.99 5.64
C ALA A 339 -20.35 -33.08 7.08
N VAL A 340 -20.00 -31.95 7.71
CA VAL A 340 -19.60 -31.93 9.14
C VAL A 340 -20.76 -32.38 10.01
N SER A 341 -21.92 -31.71 9.93
CA SER A 341 -23.06 -32.01 10.79
C SER A 341 -23.54 -33.46 10.67
N LYS A 342 -23.49 -34.04 9.46
CA LYS A 342 -23.88 -35.44 9.22
C LYS A 342 -22.93 -36.47 9.84
N ASN A 343 -21.69 -36.09 10.14
CA ASN A 343 -20.65 -37.01 10.60
C ASN A 343 -20.18 -36.69 12.03
N ASN A 344 -20.96 -35.93 12.81
CA ASN A 344 -20.63 -35.57 14.20
C ASN A 344 -20.54 -36.78 15.16
N ASN A 345 -20.98 -37.95 14.73
CA ASN A 345 -20.82 -39.21 15.46
C ASN A 345 -19.42 -39.84 15.29
N LEU A 346 -18.56 -39.30 14.40
CA LEU A 346 -17.20 -39.79 14.17
C LEU A 346 -16.21 -38.99 15.01
N GLU A 347 -15.31 -39.68 15.70
CA GLU A 347 -14.30 -39.05 16.56
C GLU A 347 -13.40 -38.11 15.74
N GLY A 348 -13.31 -36.85 16.16
CA GLY A 348 -12.58 -35.78 15.45
C GLY A 348 -13.48 -34.81 14.68
N ILE A 349 -14.73 -35.19 14.38
CA ILE A 349 -15.72 -34.32 13.72
C ILE A 349 -16.75 -33.84 14.74
N SER A 350 -16.93 -32.53 14.86
CA SER A 350 -17.91 -31.94 15.77
C SER A 350 -18.46 -30.59 15.31
N GLY A 351 -19.66 -30.24 15.79
CA GLY A 351 -20.33 -28.97 15.52
C GLY A 351 -20.93 -28.87 14.12
N GLU A 352 -21.09 -27.65 13.60
CA GLU A 352 -21.76 -27.42 12.30
C GLU A 352 -20.78 -27.27 11.12
N GLY A 353 -19.48 -27.30 11.40
CA GLY A 353 -18.47 -26.83 10.45
C GLY A 353 -18.36 -25.31 10.46
N ASP A 354 -17.13 -24.81 10.37
CA ASP A 354 -16.83 -23.37 10.39
C ASP A 354 -15.61 -23.09 9.49
N ILE A 355 -15.32 -21.81 9.23
CA ILE A 355 -14.16 -21.38 8.44
C ILE A 355 -12.84 -21.91 8.99
N TYR A 356 -12.69 -22.08 10.30
CA TYR A 356 -11.44 -22.57 10.91
C TYR A 356 -11.21 -24.04 10.54
N LYS A 357 -12.24 -24.89 10.65
CA LYS A 357 -12.19 -26.29 10.19
C LYS A 357 -11.97 -26.36 8.68
N TYR A 358 -12.67 -25.55 7.90
CA TYR A 358 -12.51 -25.52 6.44
C TYR A 358 -11.08 -25.14 6.04
N THR A 359 -10.50 -24.15 6.73
CA THR A 359 -9.12 -23.72 6.48
C THR A 359 -8.13 -24.83 6.82
N ASN A 360 -8.33 -25.54 7.94
CA ASN A 360 -7.46 -26.62 8.39
C ASN A 360 -7.50 -27.84 7.46
N TRP A 361 -8.68 -28.43 7.29
CA TRP A 361 -8.86 -29.73 6.67
C TRP A 361 -8.65 -29.70 5.15
N LYS A 362 -8.61 -30.89 4.53
CA LYS A 362 -8.44 -31.04 3.09
C LYS A 362 -9.72 -30.61 2.36
N THR A 363 -9.82 -29.32 2.08
CA THR A 363 -10.96 -28.71 1.38
C THR A 363 -10.50 -27.95 0.15
N PRO A 364 -11.41 -27.66 -0.81
CA PRO A 364 -11.09 -26.86 -1.99
C PRO A 364 -10.49 -25.49 -1.68
N ILE A 365 -9.53 -25.09 -2.51
CA ILE A 365 -8.80 -23.82 -2.44
C ILE A 365 -8.91 -23.18 -3.83
N ILE A 366 -9.50 -22.00 -3.90
CA ILE A 366 -9.51 -21.21 -5.13
C ILE A 366 -8.17 -20.48 -5.22
N ARG A 367 -7.24 -21.02 -6.01
CA ARG A 367 -5.89 -20.49 -6.15
C ARG A 367 -5.90 -19.34 -7.15
N MET A 368 -5.93 -18.13 -6.62
CA MET A 368 -5.85 -16.92 -7.44
C MET A 368 -4.61 -16.98 -8.32
N ASN A 369 -3.43 -17.22 -7.73
CA ASN A 369 -2.13 -17.18 -8.42
C ASN A 369 -1.96 -18.19 -9.57
N SER A 370 -2.38 -19.45 -9.38
CA SER A 370 -2.24 -20.51 -10.40
C SER A 370 -3.47 -20.62 -11.29
N LYS A 371 -4.53 -19.85 -11.00
CA LYS A 371 -5.83 -19.87 -11.68
C LYS A 371 -6.47 -21.26 -11.71
N LYS A 372 -6.24 -22.04 -10.66
CA LYS A 372 -6.70 -23.42 -10.51
C LYS A 372 -7.47 -23.58 -9.22
N ILE A 373 -8.14 -24.73 -9.10
CA ILE A 373 -8.75 -25.17 -7.86
C ILE A 373 -8.09 -26.50 -7.53
N ASP A 374 -7.57 -26.59 -6.32
CA ASP A 374 -7.03 -27.82 -5.72
C ASP A 374 -7.64 -28.02 -4.34
N SER A 375 -7.54 -29.23 -3.80
CA SER A 375 -7.96 -29.55 -2.43
C SER A 375 -6.74 -29.95 -1.63
N ASN A 376 -6.48 -29.24 -0.54
CA ASN A 376 -5.31 -29.49 0.30
C ASN A 376 -5.56 -29.09 1.75
N VAL A 377 -4.77 -29.61 2.68
CA VAL A 377 -4.78 -29.18 4.09
C VAL A 377 -4.03 -27.85 4.26
N TYR A 378 -4.31 -27.12 5.34
CA TYR A 378 -3.37 -26.12 5.85
C TYR A 378 -2.32 -26.79 6.73
N ALA A 379 -2.77 -27.58 7.72
CA ALA A 379 -1.94 -28.35 8.64
C ALA A 379 -2.48 -29.79 8.76
N GLY A 380 -1.59 -30.75 9.04
CA GLY A 380 -1.97 -32.15 9.22
C GLY A 380 -2.72 -32.43 10.52
N ASP A 381 -2.40 -31.69 11.60
CA ASP A 381 -3.11 -31.83 12.88
C ASP A 381 -4.61 -31.55 12.69
N GLY A 382 -5.42 -32.61 12.84
CA GLY A 382 -6.86 -32.56 12.62
C GLY A 382 -7.58 -31.56 13.53
N THR A 383 -6.96 -31.18 14.65
CA THR A 383 -7.47 -30.26 15.67
C THR A 383 -6.81 -28.88 15.68
N TRP A 384 -5.86 -28.62 14.77
CA TRP A 384 -5.19 -27.31 14.60
C TRP A 384 -6.18 -26.14 14.59
N TYR A 385 -7.33 -26.32 13.92
CA TYR A 385 -8.38 -25.31 13.84
C TYR A 385 -8.87 -24.82 15.21
N SER A 386 -8.92 -25.70 16.20
CA SER A 386 -9.42 -25.40 17.54
C SER A 386 -8.47 -24.44 18.26
N SER A 387 -7.17 -24.71 18.16
CA SER A 387 -6.14 -23.84 18.72
C SER A 387 -6.12 -22.47 18.06
N VAL A 388 -6.26 -22.42 16.72
CA VAL A 388 -6.35 -21.14 15.99
C VAL A 388 -7.62 -20.38 16.37
N LYS A 389 -8.78 -21.04 16.44
CA LYS A 389 -10.04 -20.41 16.88
C LYS A 389 -9.89 -19.83 18.30
N ASN A 390 -9.33 -20.58 19.23
CA ASN A 390 -9.13 -20.14 20.61
C ASN A 390 -8.20 -18.91 20.72
N ILE A 391 -7.11 -18.89 19.94
CA ILE A 391 -6.22 -17.72 19.89
C ILE A 391 -6.94 -16.54 19.27
N TYR A 392 -7.66 -16.76 18.16
CA TYR A 392 -8.45 -15.74 17.49
C TYR A 392 -9.48 -15.12 18.43
N ASP A 393 -10.26 -15.93 19.16
CA ASP A 393 -11.25 -15.42 20.12
C ASP A 393 -10.59 -14.60 21.22
N ARG A 394 -9.42 -15.02 21.70
CA ARG A 394 -8.67 -14.26 22.70
C ARG A 394 -8.22 -12.89 22.21
N ILE A 395 -7.82 -12.76 20.94
CA ILE A 395 -7.38 -11.48 20.38
C ILE A 395 -8.51 -10.71 19.71
N SER A 396 -9.69 -11.29 19.52
CA SER A 396 -10.84 -10.64 18.91
C SER A 396 -11.97 -10.35 19.90
N ASN A 397 -11.78 -10.68 21.18
CA ASN A 397 -12.82 -10.64 22.22
C ASN A 397 -14.04 -11.51 21.86
N GLY A 398 -13.80 -12.75 21.43
CA GLY A 398 -14.85 -13.74 21.15
C GLY A 398 -15.60 -13.53 19.82
N SER A 399 -14.96 -12.91 18.83
CA SER A 399 -15.63 -12.58 17.56
C SER A 399 -15.67 -13.73 16.55
N SER A 400 -15.32 -14.97 16.91
CA SER A 400 -15.20 -16.08 15.94
C SER A 400 -16.51 -16.41 15.27
N ASP A 401 -17.59 -16.52 16.05
CA ASP A 401 -18.91 -16.86 15.53
C ASP A 401 -19.46 -15.71 14.66
N SER A 402 -19.20 -14.45 15.04
CA SER A 402 -19.58 -13.29 14.22
C SER A 402 -18.79 -13.23 12.91
N TYR A 403 -17.51 -13.61 12.89
CA TYR A 403 -16.74 -13.69 11.64
C TYR A 403 -17.26 -14.79 10.72
N GLU A 404 -17.61 -15.94 11.30
CA GLU A 404 -18.26 -17.03 10.60
C GLU A 404 -19.58 -16.58 9.97
N GLN A 405 -20.44 -15.84 10.70
CA GLN A 405 -21.68 -15.29 10.12
C GLN A 405 -21.40 -14.27 9.02
N TYR A 406 -20.37 -13.43 9.14
CA TYR A 406 -19.97 -12.53 8.06
C TYR A 406 -19.66 -13.31 6.78
N LEU A 407 -18.83 -14.35 6.86
CA LEU A 407 -18.47 -15.17 5.69
C LEU A 407 -19.66 -15.94 5.11
N LYS A 408 -20.56 -16.46 5.96
CA LYS A 408 -21.83 -17.06 5.52
C LYS A 408 -22.75 -16.07 4.83
N GLY A 409 -22.71 -14.81 5.23
CA GLY A 409 -23.49 -13.72 4.64
C GLY A 409 -22.97 -13.24 3.29
N VAL A 410 -21.73 -13.58 2.92
CA VAL A 410 -21.20 -13.26 1.58
C VAL A 410 -21.87 -14.16 0.54
N SER A 411 -22.48 -13.54 -0.48
CA SER A 411 -23.12 -14.29 -1.56
C SER A 411 -22.11 -15.14 -2.34
N LYS A 412 -22.51 -16.39 -2.65
CA LYS A 412 -21.81 -17.30 -3.57
C LYS A 412 -21.54 -16.65 -4.94
N SER A 413 -22.42 -15.75 -5.41
CA SER A 413 -22.23 -15.01 -6.67
C SER A 413 -20.97 -14.14 -6.66
N THR A 414 -20.59 -13.58 -5.51
CA THR A 414 -19.36 -12.79 -5.35
C THR A 414 -18.13 -13.60 -5.75
N VAL A 415 -18.06 -14.87 -5.33
CA VAL A 415 -16.94 -15.75 -5.67
C VAL A 415 -16.99 -16.16 -7.14
N ILE A 416 -18.18 -16.34 -7.71
CA ILE A 416 -18.36 -16.61 -9.14
C ILE A 416 -17.81 -15.45 -9.98
N GLU A 417 -18.16 -14.21 -9.64
CA GLU A 417 -17.69 -13.00 -10.31
C GLU A 417 -16.17 -12.82 -10.19
N ILE A 418 -15.62 -13.01 -8.97
CA ILE A 418 -14.17 -12.99 -8.75
C ILE A 418 -13.48 -14.06 -9.61
N ALA A 419 -13.96 -15.31 -9.58
CA ALA A 419 -13.39 -16.39 -10.37
C ALA A 419 -13.44 -16.09 -11.87
N GLN A 420 -14.57 -15.58 -12.38
CA GLN A 420 -14.74 -15.19 -13.78
C GLN A 420 -13.77 -14.08 -14.18
N SER A 421 -13.66 -13.01 -13.38
CA SER A 421 -12.74 -11.89 -13.66
C SER A 421 -11.27 -12.30 -13.70
N GLU A 422 -10.89 -13.32 -12.93
CA GLU A 422 -9.53 -13.87 -12.94
C GLU A 422 -9.29 -14.96 -14.00
N GLY A 423 -10.35 -15.41 -14.67
CA GLY A 423 -10.32 -16.52 -15.63
C GLY A 423 -10.18 -17.90 -14.98
N ILE A 424 -10.71 -18.07 -13.76
CA ILE A 424 -10.71 -19.32 -12.99
C ILE A 424 -11.99 -20.09 -13.29
N LYS A 425 -11.85 -21.35 -13.70
CA LYS A 425 -12.98 -22.26 -13.90
C LYS A 425 -13.34 -22.94 -12.59
N LEU A 426 -14.48 -22.56 -12.02
CA LEU A 426 -15.06 -23.22 -10.85
C LEU A 426 -15.45 -24.67 -11.18
N LYS A 427 -15.22 -25.58 -10.23
CA LYS A 427 -15.55 -27.01 -10.33
C LYS A 427 -16.57 -27.38 -9.24
N SER A 428 -17.31 -28.46 -9.43
CA SER A 428 -18.05 -29.09 -8.33
C SER A 428 -17.07 -29.67 -7.31
N ALA A 429 -17.50 -29.81 -6.06
CA ALA A 429 -16.76 -30.55 -5.05
C ALA A 429 -17.70 -31.48 -4.30
N THR A 430 -17.20 -32.64 -3.90
CA THR A 430 -17.92 -33.60 -3.06
C THR A 430 -17.24 -33.70 -1.71
N PHE A 431 -18.01 -33.60 -0.64
CA PHE A 431 -17.50 -33.70 0.73
C PHE A 431 -17.85 -35.03 1.38
N LYS A 432 -16.87 -35.67 2.01
CA LYS A 432 -17.03 -36.94 2.74
C LYS A 432 -16.16 -36.96 3.99
N ALA A 433 -16.55 -37.75 4.99
CA ALA A 433 -15.68 -38.05 6.12
C ALA A 433 -14.53 -38.98 5.66
N SER A 434 -13.34 -38.77 6.24
CA SER A 434 -12.15 -39.59 6.01
C SER A 434 -11.39 -39.76 7.32
N GLN A 435 -10.91 -40.97 7.60
CA GLN A 435 -10.06 -41.26 8.74
C GLN A 435 -8.61 -40.94 8.37
N ASN A 436 -8.24 -39.67 8.49
CA ASN A 436 -6.95 -39.13 8.04
C ASN A 436 -6.40 -38.05 8.98
N GLY A 437 -6.92 -37.99 10.21
CA GLY A 437 -6.43 -37.07 11.22
C GLY A 437 -4.99 -37.40 11.62
N GLN A 438 -4.18 -36.37 11.77
CA GLN A 438 -2.88 -36.46 12.43
C GLN A 438 -2.92 -35.70 13.75
N ASP A 439 -1.97 -35.98 14.65
CA ASP A 439 -1.71 -35.18 15.84
C ASP A 439 -0.71 -34.04 15.55
N SER A 440 -0.31 -33.30 16.60
CA SER A 440 0.63 -32.18 16.47
C SER A 440 2.07 -32.60 16.12
N ASN A 441 2.41 -33.89 16.19
CA ASN A 441 3.70 -34.44 15.78
C ASN A 441 3.69 -34.89 14.31
N GLY A 442 2.51 -34.91 13.68
CA GLY A 442 2.31 -35.43 12.33
C GLY A 442 2.00 -36.94 12.30
N ASP A 443 1.79 -37.57 13.46
CA ASP A 443 1.47 -38.98 13.57
C ASP A 443 -0.01 -39.20 13.31
N GLU A 444 -0.37 -40.23 12.52
CA GLU A 444 -1.76 -40.63 12.31
C GLU A 444 -2.39 -41.02 13.65
N ASN A 445 -3.60 -40.54 13.92
CA ASN A 445 -4.28 -40.73 15.21
C ASN A 445 -5.68 -41.31 15.11
N ASP A 446 -6.00 -41.95 13.97
CA ASP A 446 -7.29 -42.58 13.67
C ASP A 446 -8.52 -41.67 13.78
N LYS A 447 -8.33 -40.35 13.91
CA LYS A 447 -9.44 -39.37 13.94
C LYS A 447 -9.91 -39.03 12.54
N TRP A 448 -11.17 -38.64 12.47
CA TRP A 448 -11.86 -38.32 11.25
C TRP A 448 -11.82 -36.81 10.98
N THR A 449 -11.71 -36.46 9.70
CA THR A 449 -11.92 -35.10 9.19
C THR A 449 -12.88 -35.13 7.99
N VAL A 450 -13.38 -33.97 7.56
CA VAL A 450 -14.13 -33.86 6.31
C VAL A 450 -13.18 -33.45 5.17
N VAL A 451 -13.17 -34.25 4.11
CA VAL A 451 -12.40 -34.03 2.89
C VAL A 451 -13.33 -33.59 1.76
N GLY A 452 -12.95 -32.54 1.04
CA GLY A 452 -13.62 -32.10 -0.18
C GLY A 452 -12.76 -32.38 -1.42
N ASP A 453 -13.22 -33.24 -2.32
CA ASP A 453 -12.54 -33.59 -3.58
C ASP A 453 -13.24 -32.92 -4.78
N LEU A 454 -12.47 -32.49 -5.79
CA LEU A 454 -12.89 -31.69 -6.96
C LEU A 454 -13.11 -32.49 -8.25
#